data_AF-A0A2V7FJJ7-F1
#
_entry.id   AF-A0A2V7FJJ7-F1
#
_cell.length_a   1.000
_cell.length_b   1.000
_cell.length_c   1.000
_cell.angle_alpha   90.00
_cell.angle_beta   90.00
_cell.angle_gamma   90.00
#
_symmetry.space_group_name_H-M   'P 1'
#
loop_
_entity.id
_entity.type
_entity.pdbx_description
1 polymer ?
#
loop_
_entity_poly.entity_id
_entity_poly.type
_entity_poly.pdbx_seq_one_letter_code
_entity_poly.pdbx_strand_id
1 'polypeptide(L)'
;MVIALITCAAFLPTLQNQFVNLDDNDNFLDNPHYRGLAWTHLRWMWTTHQGHYIPLTWMTLGLDYLLWGMNPVGYHLMSLLLHATNAVVFFFVVRRILTRALPSLSERGHALAVSAG
;
A
#
# COMPACT_ATOMS: atom_id res chain seq x y z
N MET A 1 -5.99 11.18 10.98
CA MET A 1 -6.17 12.15 9.86
C MET A 1 -4.87 12.82 9.48
N VAL A 2 -4.11 13.41 10.41
CA VAL A 2 -2.81 14.05 10.10
C VAL A 2 -1.85 13.14 9.32
N ILE A 3 -1.71 11.86 9.70
CA ILE A 3 -0.85 10.90 9.00
C ILE A 3 -1.26 10.74 7.53
N ALA A 4 -2.55 10.53 7.27
CA ALA A 4 -3.05 10.41 5.90
C ALA A 4 -2.79 11.69 5.09
N LEU A 5 -3.00 12.87 5.67
CA LEU A 5 -2.75 14.15 5.00
C LEU A 5 -1.27 14.34 4.63
N ILE A 6 -0.36 14.01 5.55
CA ILE A 6 1.09 14.08 5.31
C ILE A 6 1.49 13.07 4.23
N THR A 7 0.98 11.83 4.29
CA THR A 7 1.24 10.81 3.26
C THR A 7 0.74 11.29 1.89
N CYS A 8 -0.49 11.79 1.80
CA CYS A 8 -1.04 12.32 0.55
C CYS A 8 -0.20 13.50 0.03
N ALA A 9 0.18 14.45 0.89
CA ALA A 9 0.98 15.61 0.47
C ALA A 9 2.38 15.20 -0.06
N ALA A 10 3.04 14.26 0.62
CA ALA A 10 4.37 13.80 0.23
C ALA A 10 4.39 13.08 -1.13
N PHE A 11 3.31 12.35 -1.44
CA PHE A 11 3.20 11.55 -2.67
C PHE A 11 2.27 12.17 -3.72
N LEU A 12 1.70 13.35 -3.49
CA LEU A 12 0.85 14.04 -4.46
C LEU A 12 1.50 14.21 -5.85
N PRO A 13 2.82 14.48 -5.97
CA PRO A 13 3.47 14.62 -7.28
C PRO A 13 3.39 13.35 -8.15
N THR A 14 3.17 12.16 -7.58
CA THR A 14 3.09 10.91 -8.37
C THR A 14 1.92 10.91 -9.34
N LEU A 15 0.88 11.70 -9.08
CA LEU A 15 -0.26 11.86 -10.00
C LEU A 15 0.12 12.53 -11.32
N GLN A 16 1.29 13.16 -11.41
CA GLN A 16 1.81 13.78 -12.63
C GLN A 16 2.73 12.83 -13.41
N ASN A 17 3.08 11.68 -12.84
CA ASN A 17 3.97 10.71 -13.48
C ASN A 17 3.25 9.96 -14.60
N GLN A 18 4.03 9.52 -15.58
CA GLN A 18 3.59 8.63 -16.64
C GLN A 18 4.18 7.24 -16.40
N PHE A 19 3.72 6.25 -17.17
CA PHE A 19 4.43 4.98 -17.28
C PHE A 19 5.86 5.23 -17.77
N VAL A 20 6.83 4.57 -17.14
CA VAL A 20 8.26 4.74 -17.40
C VAL A 20 8.86 3.51 -18.08
N ASN A 21 9.84 3.72 -18.95
CA ASN A 21 10.51 2.66 -19.69
C ASN A 21 11.53 1.90 -18.82
N LEU A 22 11.03 1.23 -17.78
CA LEU A 22 11.78 0.33 -16.92
C LEU A 22 11.08 -1.03 -16.92
N ASP A 23 10.04 -1.18 -16.09
CA ASP A 23 9.22 -2.38 -15.97
C ASP A 23 7.76 -2.15 -16.39
N ASP A 24 7.34 -0.89 -16.60
CA ASP A 24 5.95 -0.59 -16.97
C ASP A 24 5.58 -1.09 -18.36
N ASN A 25 6.54 -1.24 -19.28
CA ASN A 25 6.26 -1.86 -20.57
C ASN A 25 5.76 -3.29 -20.38
N ASP A 26 6.54 -4.10 -19.67
CA ASP A 26 6.23 -5.51 -19.42
C ASP A 26 5.03 -5.69 -18.48
N ASN A 27 4.88 -4.82 -17.48
CA ASN A 27 3.81 -4.94 -16.49
C ASN A 27 2.48 -4.38 -17.00
N PHE A 28 2.49 -3.29 -17.78
CA PHE A 28 1.29 -2.52 -18.13
C PHE A 28 1.04 -2.39 -19.62
N LEU A 29 2.02 -1.93 -20.41
CA LEU A 29 1.79 -1.55 -21.81
C LEU A 29 1.63 -2.77 -22.73
N ASP A 30 2.50 -3.75 -22.56
CA ASP A 30 2.61 -4.95 -23.40
C ASP A 30 1.94 -6.18 -22.78
N ASN A 31 1.36 -6.03 -21.59
CA ASN A 31 0.66 -7.09 -20.87
C ASN A 31 -0.87 -6.89 -20.89
N PRO A 32 -1.59 -7.51 -21.83
CA PRO A 32 -3.05 -7.46 -21.85
C PRO A 32 -3.70 -8.36 -20.79
N HIS A 33 -2.96 -9.29 -20.17
CA HIS A 33 -3.56 -10.34 -19.36
C HIS A 33 -4.13 -9.87 -18.01
N TYR A 34 -3.62 -8.76 -17.47
CA TYR A 34 -4.14 -8.19 -16.22
C TYR A 34 -5.36 -7.28 -16.44
N ARG A 35 -5.70 -6.92 -17.70
CA ARG A 35 -6.65 -5.86 -18.08
C ARG A 35 -8.12 -6.27 -17.88
N GLY A 36 -8.50 -6.55 -16.65
CA GLY A 36 -9.87 -6.81 -16.20
C GLY A 36 -9.95 -7.93 -15.17
N LEU A 37 -11.19 -8.33 -14.84
CA LEU A 37 -11.46 -9.29 -13.76
C LEU A 37 -12.31 -10.50 -14.21
N ALA A 38 -12.37 -10.77 -15.53
CA ALA A 38 -12.95 -12.00 -16.04
C ALA A 38 -12.18 -13.23 -15.53
N TRP A 39 -12.81 -14.41 -15.58
CA TRP A 39 -12.19 -15.65 -15.11
C TRP A 39 -10.83 -15.94 -15.77
N THR A 40 -10.67 -15.62 -17.05
CA THR A 40 -9.40 -15.74 -17.77
C THR A 40 -8.29 -14.87 -17.17
N HIS A 41 -8.60 -13.64 -16.80
CA HIS A 41 -7.67 -12.72 -16.14
C HIS A 41 -7.35 -13.22 -14.73
N LEU A 42 -8.37 -13.53 -13.92
CA LEU A 42 -8.16 -14.03 -12.54
C LEU A 42 -7.31 -15.30 -12.51
N ARG A 43 -7.57 -16.26 -13.42
CA ARG A 43 -6.74 -17.45 -13.54
C ARG A 43 -5.29 -17.08 -13.84
N TRP A 44 -5.06 -16.20 -14.82
CA TRP A 44 -3.71 -15.75 -15.15
C TRP A 44 -3.02 -15.11 -13.93
N MET A 45 -3.69 -14.21 -13.22
CA MET A 45 -3.17 -13.50 -12.04
C MET A 45 -2.66 -14.47 -10.97
N TRP A 46 -3.35 -15.59 -10.77
CA TRP A 46 -3.04 -16.60 -9.76
C TRP A 46 -2.07 -17.70 -10.22
N THR A 47 -1.74 -17.75 -11.50
CA THR A 47 -0.80 -18.75 -12.05
C THR A 47 0.48 -18.15 -12.63
N THR A 48 0.49 -16.86 -12.92
CA THR A 48 1.63 -16.17 -13.54
C THR A 48 2.80 -15.97 -12.56
N HIS A 49 4.01 -15.97 -13.10
CA HIS A 49 5.26 -15.69 -12.38
C HIS A 49 6.12 -14.71 -13.18
N GLN A 50 5.50 -13.63 -13.67
CA GLN A 50 6.16 -12.49 -14.34
C GLN A 50 7.05 -11.74 -13.32
N GLY A 51 8.27 -12.24 -13.09
CA GLY A 51 9.22 -11.73 -12.09
C GLY A 51 8.87 -12.03 -10.64
N HIS A 52 7.64 -11.70 -10.22
CA HIS A 52 7.13 -11.88 -8.86
C HIS A 52 5.75 -12.57 -8.85
N TYR A 53 5.51 -13.38 -7.82
CA TYR A 53 4.18 -13.92 -7.54
C TYR A 53 3.35 -12.92 -6.73
N ILE A 54 2.56 -12.10 -7.42
CA ILE A 54 1.80 -10.97 -6.84
C ILE A 54 0.32 -10.97 -7.28
N PRO A 55 -0.44 -12.07 -7.06
CA PRO A 55 -1.80 -12.21 -7.58
C PRO A 55 -2.77 -11.11 -7.12
N LEU A 56 -2.68 -10.69 -5.85
CA LEU A 56 -3.53 -9.64 -5.30
C LEU A 56 -3.20 -8.25 -5.88
N THR A 57 -1.92 -8.01 -6.19
CA THR A 57 -1.51 -6.79 -6.90
C THR A 57 -2.11 -6.80 -8.30
N TRP A 58 -2.01 -7.91 -9.04
CA TRP A 58 -2.62 -8.00 -10.36
C TRP A 58 -4.14 -7.79 -10.33
N MET A 59 -4.84 -8.27 -9.30
CA MET A 59 -6.28 -8.01 -9.16
C MET A 59 -6.57 -6.52 -8.93
N THR A 60 -5.77 -5.84 -8.12
CA THR A 60 -5.89 -4.38 -7.92
C THR A 60 -5.64 -3.64 -9.24
N LEU A 61 -4.60 -4.02 -9.98
CA LEU A 61 -4.27 -3.44 -11.29
C LEU A 61 -5.34 -3.72 -12.35
N GLY A 62 -5.98 -4.89 -12.30
CA GLY A 62 -7.10 -5.22 -13.17
C GLY A 62 -8.35 -4.42 -12.86
N LEU A 63 -8.59 -4.10 -11.58
CA LEU A 63 -9.62 -3.14 -11.18
C LEU A 63 -9.27 -1.73 -11.66
N ASP A 64 -8.01 -1.30 -11.53
CA ASP A 64 -7.56 0.00 -12.02
C ASP A 64 -7.79 0.14 -13.52
N TYR A 65 -7.49 -0.90 -14.31
CA TYR A 65 -7.77 -0.89 -15.74
C TYR A 65 -9.27 -0.73 -16.05
N LEU A 66 -10.16 -1.38 -15.29
CA LEU A 66 -11.61 -1.26 -15.49
C LEU A 66 -12.13 0.15 -15.17
N LEU A 67 -11.52 0.82 -14.19
CA LEU A 67 -11.94 2.15 -13.74
C LEU A 67 -11.31 3.28 -14.58
N TRP A 68 -10.06 3.10 -15.01
CA TRP A 68 -9.23 4.17 -15.54
C TRP A 68 -8.67 3.89 -16.94
N GLY A 69 -8.84 2.68 -17.48
CA GLY A 69 -8.19 2.25 -18.72
C GLY A 69 -6.67 2.28 -18.57
N MET A 70 -5.95 2.71 -19.61
CA MET A 70 -4.48 2.89 -19.58
C MET A 70 -4.08 4.31 -19.12
N ASN A 71 -4.85 4.95 -18.24
CA ASN A 71 -4.50 6.27 -17.70
C ASN A 71 -3.67 6.12 -16.41
N PRO A 72 -2.35 6.43 -16.41
CA PRO A 72 -1.46 6.21 -15.26
C PRO A 72 -1.87 7.00 -14.01
N VAL A 73 -2.57 8.13 -14.17
CA VAL A 73 -3.08 8.93 -13.04
C VAL A 73 -3.99 8.10 -12.13
N GLY A 74 -4.82 7.22 -12.70
CA GLY A 74 -5.73 6.36 -11.95
C GLY A 74 -5.01 5.33 -11.10
N TYR A 75 -3.99 4.68 -11.65
CA TYR A 75 -3.14 3.70 -10.96
C TYR A 75 -2.37 4.34 -9.81
N HIS A 76 -1.80 5.53 -10.04
CA HIS A 76 -1.11 6.29 -9.00
C HIS A 76 -2.07 6.76 -7.91
N LEU A 77 -3.28 7.20 -8.27
CA LEU A 77 -4.31 7.60 -7.31
C LEU A 77 -4.75 6.43 -6.42
N MET A 78 -5.07 5.27 -7.01
CA MET A 78 -5.44 4.07 -6.25
C MET A 78 -4.30 3.66 -5.30
N SER A 79 -3.07 3.59 -5.81
CA SER A 79 -1.88 3.25 -5.01
C SER A 79 -1.69 4.23 -3.85
N LEU A 80 -1.89 5.54 -4.08
CA LEU A 80 -1.78 6.57 -3.06
C LEU A 80 -2.85 6.43 -1.96
N LEU A 81 -4.10 6.17 -2.34
CA LEU A 81 -5.20 5.95 -1.39
C LEU A 81 -4.96 4.69 -0.53
N LEU A 82 -4.51 3.60 -1.15
CA LEU A 82 -4.14 2.38 -0.44
C LEU A 82 -2.94 2.62 0.49
N HIS A 83 -1.93 3.35 0.04
CA HIS A 83 -0.76 3.68 0.86
C HIS A 83 -1.12 4.55 2.07
N ALA A 84 -1.93 5.60 1.88
CA ALA A 84 -2.40 6.45 2.98
C ALA A 84 -3.24 5.67 3.98
N THR A 85 -4.11 4.76 3.51
CA THR A 85 -4.89 3.86 4.36
C THR A 85 -3.98 2.94 5.16
N ASN A 86 -3.00 2.32 4.51
CA ASN A 86 -2.03 1.44 5.16
C ASN A 86 -1.20 2.17 6.22
N ALA A 87 -0.76 3.41 5.96
CA ALA A 87 -0.03 4.22 6.93
C ALA A 87 -0.86 4.51 8.20
N VAL A 88 -2.16 4.79 8.04
CA VAL A 88 -3.09 4.98 9.18
C VAL A 88 -3.28 3.69 9.96
N VAL A 89 -3.52 2.56 9.29
CA VAL A 89 -3.67 1.25 9.93
C VAL A 89 -2.39 0.88 10.69
N PHE A 90 -1.24 1.03 10.04
CA PHE A 90 0.07 0.77 10.64
C PHE A 90 0.30 1.58 11.91
N PHE A 91 -0.04 2.88 11.91
CA PHE A 91 0.02 3.70 13.12
C PHE A 91 -0.81 3.13 14.27
N PHE A 92 -2.05 2.70 13.99
CA PHE A 92 -2.89 2.11 15.03
C PHE A 92 -2.34 0.78 15.56
N VAL A 93 -1.80 -0.07 14.67
CA VAL A 93 -1.14 -1.32 15.04
C VAL A 93 0.06 -1.05 15.95
N VAL A 94 0.96 -0.15 15.54
CA VAL A 94 2.15 0.21 16.33
C VAL A 94 1.76 0.83 17.66
N ARG A 95 0.81 1.77 17.68
CA ARG A 95 0.28 2.36 18.92
C ARG A 95 -0.26 1.28 19.85
N ARG A 96 -1.00 0.29 19.31
CA ARG A 96 -1.56 -0.82 20.08
C ARG A 96 -0.49 -1.69 20.70
N ILE A 97 0.54 -2.03 19.93
CA ILE A 97 1.68 -2.83 20.38
C ILE A 97 2.45 -2.08 21.46
N LEU A 98 2.83 -0.82 21.23
CA LEU A 98 3.58 -0.01 22.19
C LEU A 98 2.82 0.22 23.50
N THR A 99 1.51 0.43 23.43
CA THR A 99 0.66 0.58 24.64
C THR A 99 0.62 -0.70 25.48
N ARG A 100 0.81 -1.88 24.86
CA ARG A 100 0.83 -3.18 25.56
C ARG A 100 2.22 -3.60 26.02
N ALA A 101 3.26 -3.19 25.30
CA ALA A 101 4.64 -3.57 25.58
C ALA A 101 5.32 -2.65 26.61
N LEU A 102 4.92 -1.38 26.69
CA LEU A 102 5.54 -0.43 27.60
C LEU A 102 4.86 -0.47 28.98
N PRO A 103 5.62 -0.51 30.09
CA PRO A 103 5.05 -0.40 31.41
C PRO A 103 4.30 0.92 31.54
N SER A 104 3.20 0.89 32.28
CA SER A 104 2.44 2.08 32.61
C SER A 104 3.36 3.11 33.29
N LEU A 105 3.04 4.40 33.15
CA LEU A 105 3.80 5.46 33.83
C LEU A 105 3.83 5.25 35.36
N SER A 106 2.80 4.62 35.91
CA SER A 106 2.70 4.20 37.32
C SER A 106 3.74 3.14 37.70
N GLU A 107 3.93 2.12 36.86
CA GLU A 107 4.92 1.07 37.09
C GLU A 107 6.36 1.59 36.94
N ARG A 108 6.58 2.52 36.00
CA ARG A 108 7.88 3.21 35.88
C ARG A 108 8.19 4.10 37.08
N GLY A 109 7.19 4.82 37.61
CA GLY A 109 7.34 5.62 38.83
C GLY A 109 7.69 4.77 40.05
N HIS A 110 7.02 3.62 40.24
CA HIS A 110 7.35 2.68 41.32
C HIS A 110 8.75 2.08 41.18
N ALA A 111 9.13 1.65 39.98
CA ALA A 111 10.47 1.08 39.75
C ALA A 111 11.59 2.08 40.05
N LEU A 112 11.40 3.36 39.67
CA LEU A 112 12.36 4.43 39.96
C LEU A 112 12.41 4.79 41.46
N ALA A 113 11.26 4.85 42.14
CA ALA A 113 11.19 5.11 43.57
C ALA A 113 11.85 3.99 44.40
N VAL A 114 11.68 2.72 44.00
CA VAL A 114 12.32 1.57 44.65
C VAL A 114 13.83 1.54 44.41
N SER A 115 14.32 2.03 43.27
CA SER A 115 15.77 2.10 42.98
C SER A 115 16.50 3.27 43.67
N ALA A 116 15.76 4.21 44.25
CA ALA A 116 16.30 5.43 44.86
C ALA A 116 16.33 5.42 46.41
N GLY A 117 15.87 4.33 47.04
CA GLY A 117 15.93 4.10 48.49
C GLY A 117 16.82 2.93 48.84
#